data_AF-A0A7H1E013-F1
#
_entry.id   AF-A0A7H1E013-F1
#
_cell.length_a   1.000
_cell.length_b   1.000
_cell.length_c   1.000
_cell.angle_alpha   90.00
_cell.angle_beta   90.00
_cell.angle_gamma   90.00
#
_symmetry.space_group_name_H-M   'P 1'
#
loop_
_entity.id
_entity.type
_entity.pdbx_description
1 polymer ?
#
loop_
_entity_poly.entity_id
_entity_poly.type
_entity_poly.pdbx_seq_one_letter_code
_entity_poly.pdbx_strand_id
1 'polypeptide(L)'
;MESRSKAKHQNGSVADVLRKINLSARNFTVHQEKTLRALSYCRTSALGGHIDACDECGNMSISYNSCRNRHCPQCQGHKKEEWIRKREADLLPCSYYHLVFTLPEELNGLAIANPTLIYKTLFEAAWATLNQFGNTEGIQLGMIAILHTWGQNLSLHPHLHCIVPGGGIDHHGKWKKKVRTDKYLFSVKAMSKVFRAKFVASLRTCGITDRDLMDKLFSKNWVVYAKRPFGGPKQVIEYLGRYTHKIAISNHRIKEVTDKEVRFAYRDYRKGSEKKEMTLSHVEFIRRFSLHILPRRFVRIRHYGILSSSWKRGKLQNLQAELKVERRAFVPKTLFRKCRCCKEGNLVTIAIFGQRGPPQDFLFVTQPLSAK
;
A
#
# COMPACT_ATOMS: atom_id res chain seq x y z
N MET A 1 -31.09 -27.60 -26.20
CA MET A 1 -30.87 -26.55 -25.18
C MET A 1 -29.54 -26.81 -24.50
N GLU A 2 -28.45 -26.30 -25.09
CA GLU A 2 -27.10 -26.46 -24.54
C GLU A 2 -26.90 -25.54 -23.34
N SER A 3 -26.76 -26.14 -22.16
CA SER A 3 -26.38 -25.46 -20.93
C SER A 3 -24.92 -25.01 -21.03
N ARG A 4 -24.69 -23.75 -21.41
CA ARG A 4 -23.38 -23.08 -21.26
C ARG A 4 -22.98 -23.07 -19.78
N SER A 5 -22.18 -24.05 -19.39
CA SER A 5 -21.32 -24.00 -18.21
C SER A 5 -20.53 -22.69 -18.24
N LYS A 6 -20.92 -21.73 -17.39
CA LYS A 6 -20.11 -20.55 -17.13
C LYS A 6 -18.88 -21.02 -16.36
N ALA A 7 -17.81 -21.35 -17.08
CA ALA A 7 -16.49 -21.51 -16.50
C ALA A 7 -16.21 -20.28 -15.63
N LYS A 8 -16.07 -20.47 -14.31
CA LYS A 8 -15.61 -19.43 -13.40
C LYS A 8 -14.26 -18.96 -13.94
N HIS A 9 -14.20 -17.79 -14.57
CA HIS A 9 -12.92 -17.17 -14.94
C HIS A 9 -12.06 -17.11 -13.67
N GLN A 10 -11.06 -17.98 -13.58
CA GLN A 10 -10.03 -17.83 -12.57
C GLN A 10 -9.23 -16.60 -12.99
N ASN A 11 -9.51 -15.45 -12.35
CA ASN A 11 -8.68 -14.27 -12.49
C ASN A 11 -7.22 -14.66 -12.22
N GLY A 12 -6.32 -14.34 -13.15
CA GLY A 12 -4.90 -14.61 -12.98
C GLY A 12 -4.28 -13.84 -11.81
N SER A 13 -3.07 -14.22 -11.43
CA SER A 13 -2.32 -13.56 -10.36
C SER A 13 -0.91 -13.17 -10.80
N VAL A 14 -0.27 -12.28 -10.03
CA VAL A 14 1.15 -11.95 -10.23
C VAL A 14 2.03 -13.21 -10.12
N ALA A 15 1.66 -14.16 -9.25
CA ALA A 15 2.39 -15.41 -9.11
C ALA A 15 2.28 -16.29 -10.37
N ASP A 16 1.13 -16.30 -11.04
CA ASP A 16 0.95 -17.09 -12.26
C ASP A 16 1.81 -16.55 -13.40
N VAL A 17 1.89 -15.21 -13.55
CA VAL A 17 2.82 -14.58 -14.51
C VAL A 17 4.27 -14.92 -14.20
N LEU A 18 4.65 -14.89 -12.91
CA LEU A 18 6.01 -15.18 -12.48
C LEU A 18 6.44 -16.63 -12.74
N ARG A 19 5.51 -17.58 -12.72
CA ARG A 19 5.80 -19.00 -13.01
C ARG A 19 5.97 -19.27 -14.50
N LYS A 20 5.59 -18.33 -15.38
CA LYS A 20 5.75 -18.43 -16.83
C LYS A 20 7.07 -17.83 -17.34
N ILE A 21 7.92 -17.30 -16.45
CA ILE A 21 9.21 -16.70 -16.84
C ILE A 21 10.39 -17.31 -16.10
N ASN A 22 11.52 -17.42 -16.80
CA ASN A 22 12.81 -17.68 -16.18
C ASN A 22 13.37 -16.37 -15.59
N LEU A 23 13.31 -16.25 -14.25
CA LEU A 23 13.77 -15.06 -13.53
C LEU A 23 15.30 -14.89 -13.55
N SER A 24 16.06 -15.98 -13.56
CA SER A 24 17.52 -15.94 -13.47
C SER A 24 18.19 -15.56 -14.79
N ALA A 25 17.46 -15.67 -15.91
CA ALA A 25 17.89 -15.20 -17.23
C ALA A 25 17.65 -13.69 -17.45
N ARG A 26 17.44 -12.90 -16.39
CA ARG A 26 17.03 -11.48 -16.47
C ARG A 26 17.91 -10.61 -15.60
N ASN A 27 18.08 -9.34 -16.01
CA ASN A 27 18.87 -8.33 -15.29
C ASN A 27 18.10 -7.73 -14.11
N PHE A 28 17.83 -8.55 -13.08
CA PHE A 28 17.30 -8.08 -11.81
C PHE A 28 18.42 -7.95 -10.78
N THR A 29 18.29 -6.99 -9.87
CA THR A 29 19.12 -7.01 -8.66
C THR A 29 18.80 -8.26 -7.82
N VAL A 30 19.77 -8.75 -7.04
CA VAL A 30 19.58 -9.91 -6.14
C VAL A 30 18.34 -9.75 -5.24
N HIS A 31 18.08 -8.53 -4.76
CA HIS A 31 16.90 -8.25 -3.93
C HIS A 31 15.58 -8.35 -4.70
N GLN A 32 15.55 -7.86 -5.94
CA GLN A 32 14.39 -8.02 -6.81
C GLN A 32 14.17 -9.50 -7.13
N GLU A 33 15.20 -10.24 -7.55
CA GLU A 33 15.06 -11.66 -7.89
C GLU A 33 14.57 -12.49 -6.68
N LYS A 34 15.17 -12.31 -5.49
CA LYS A 34 14.70 -12.97 -4.26
C LYS A 34 13.24 -12.64 -3.94
N THR A 35 12.82 -11.41 -4.18
CA THR A 35 11.43 -10.98 -3.97
C THR A 35 10.51 -11.65 -4.99
N LEU A 36 10.83 -11.61 -6.28
CA LEU A 36 10.03 -12.21 -7.35
C LEU A 36 9.92 -13.73 -7.18
N ARG A 37 11.00 -14.41 -6.80
CA ARG A 37 10.99 -15.85 -6.50
C ARG A 37 10.13 -16.18 -5.28
N ALA A 38 10.19 -15.37 -4.22
CA ALA A 38 9.28 -15.55 -3.08
C ALA A 38 7.80 -15.39 -3.50
N LEU A 39 7.50 -14.47 -4.42
CA LEU A 39 6.15 -14.28 -4.95
C LEU A 39 5.68 -15.47 -5.81
N SER A 40 6.56 -16.08 -6.61
CA SER A 40 6.20 -17.22 -7.47
C SER A 40 5.86 -18.49 -6.67
N TYR A 41 6.54 -18.72 -5.54
CA TYR A 41 6.27 -19.82 -4.62
C TYR A 41 5.10 -19.57 -3.66
N CYS A 42 4.54 -18.35 -3.63
CA CYS A 42 3.45 -18.04 -2.73
C CYS A 42 2.22 -18.93 -3.01
N ARG A 43 1.68 -19.55 -1.95
CA ARG A 43 0.52 -20.45 -2.01
C ARG A 43 0.74 -21.68 -2.90
N THR A 44 1.96 -22.22 -2.94
CA THR A 44 2.26 -23.51 -3.58
C THR A 44 2.87 -24.49 -2.58
N SER A 45 2.95 -25.77 -2.97
CA SER A 45 3.60 -26.83 -2.20
C SER A 45 5.05 -26.54 -1.85
N ALA A 46 5.74 -25.69 -2.61
CA ALA A 46 7.13 -25.28 -2.35
C ALA A 46 7.32 -24.58 -0.98
N LEU A 47 6.26 -24.05 -0.38
CA LEU A 47 6.28 -23.45 0.96
C LEU A 47 5.64 -24.36 2.04
N GLY A 48 5.31 -25.59 1.69
CA GLY A 48 4.48 -26.47 2.51
C GLY A 48 3.07 -25.91 2.73
N GLY A 49 2.35 -26.50 3.66
CA GLY A 49 0.98 -26.11 3.95
C GLY A 49 0.49 -26.65 5.28
N HIS A 50 -0.80 -26.50 5.49
CA HIS A 50 -1.52 -26.98 6.65
C HIS A 50 -2.90 -27.48 6.22
N ILE A 51 -3.45 -28.35 7.06
CA ILE A 51 -4.81 -28.84 6.95
C ILE A 51 -5.60 -28.23 8.09
N ASP A 52 -6.66 -27.54 7.73
CA ASP A 52 -7.61 -26.99 8.69
C ASP A 52 -8.90 -27.81 8.66
N ALA A 53 -9.44 -28.14 9.84
CA ALA A 53 -10.77 -28.71 10.02
C ALA A 53 -11.69 -27.68 10.68
N CYS A 54 -12.96 -27.65 10.28
CA CYS A 54 -13.98 -26.86 10.95
C CYS A 54 -14.35 -27.52 12.28
N ASP A 55 -14.36 -26.74 13.37
CA ASP A 55 -14.80 -27.18 14.70
C ASP A 55 -16.32 -27.45 14.79
N GLU A 56 -17.12 -26.95 13.85
CA GLU A 56 -18.58 -27.17 13.81
C GLU A 56 -19.01 -28.21 12.78
N CYS A 57 -18.66 -28.02 11.50
CA CYS A 57 -19.15 -28.88 10.41
C CYS A 57 -18.15 -29.96 9.98
N GLY A 58 -16.99 -30.07 10.63
CA GLY A 58 -15.95 -31.05 10.30
C GLY A 58 -15.27 -30.87 8.94
N ASN A 59 -15.70 -29.91 8.11
CA ASN A 59 -15.14 -29.71 6.78
C ASN A 59 -13.63 -29.45 6.84
N MET A 60 -12.86 -30.28 6.15
CA MET A 60 -11.41 -30.14 6.03
C MET A 60 -11.02 -29.38 4.76
N SER A 61 -9.89 -28.65 4.83
CA SER A 61 -9.31 -28.00 3.66
C SER A 61 -7.79 -27.91 3.77
N ILE A 62 -7.11 -28.11 2.64
CA ILE A 62 -5.67 -27.89 2.53
C ILE A 62 -5.40 -26.44 2.11
N SER A 63 -4.51 -25.78 2.85
CA SER A 63 -4.04 -24.43 2.54
C SER A 63 -2.52 -24.37 2.45
N TYR A 64 -1.99 -23.96 1.30
CA TYR A 64 -0.56 -23.73 1.14
C TYR A 64 -0.12 -22.42 1.81
N ASN A 65 1.11 -22.43 2.34
CA ASN A 65 1.65 -21.33 3.10
C ASN A 65 1.93 -20.10 2.22
N SER A 66 1.81 -18.92 2.85
CA SER A 66 2.08 -17.64 2.21
C SER A 66 3.59 -17.34 2.23
N CYS A 67 4.12 -16.66 1.22
CA CYS A 67 5.54 -16.28 1.20
C CYS A 67 5.91 -15.16 2.18
N ARG A 68 4.91 -14.53 2.81
CA ARG A 68 5.05 -13.43 3.79
C ARG A 68 5.76 -12.18 3.28
N ASN A 69 6.16 -12.13 2.00
CA ASN A 69 6.83 -10.98 1.42
C ASN A 69 5.87 -9.78 1.35
N ARG A 70 6.37 -8.60 1.76
CA ARG A 70 5.61 -7.34 1.78
C ARG A 70 5.13 -6.86 0.41
N HIS A 71 5.74 -7.36 -0.67
CA HIS A 71 5.37 -7.05 -2.05
C HIS A 71 4.44 -8.11 -2.67
N CYS A 72 4.00 -9.12 -1.91
CA CYS A 72 3.08 -10.13 -2.42
C CYS A 72 1.62 -9.66 -2.31
N PRO A 73 0.87 -9.57 -3.43
CA PRO A 73 -0.52 -9.09 -3.43
C PRO A 73 -1.50 -10.02 -2.69
N GLN A 74 -1.10 -11.26 -2.39
CA GLN A 74 -1.92 -12.24 -1.67
C GLN A 74 -1.68 -12.24 -0.15
N CYS A 75 -0.51 -11.78 0.32
CA CYS A 75 -0.11 -11.98 1.72
C CYS A 75 -0.53 -10.85 2.67
N GLN A 76 -0.78 -9.65 2.17
CA GLN A 76 -0.85 -8.44 3.00
C GLN A 76 -2.22 -8.17 3.64
N GLY A 77 -3.24 -9.02 3.40
CA GLY A 77 -4.61 -8.77 3.86
C GLY A 77 -4.75 -8.61 5.37
N HIS A 78 -4.30 -9.59 6.17
CA HIS A 78 -4.42 -9.53 7.63
C HIS A 78 -3.56 -8.39 8.25
N LYS A 79 -2.33 -8.21 7.77
CA LYS A 79 -1.44 -7.11 8.22
C LYS A 79 -2.05 -5.73 7.97
N LYS A 80 -2.76 -5.60 6.85
CA LYS A 80 -3.51 -4.39 6.52
C LYS A 80 -4.57 -4.12 7.58
N GLU A 81 -5.43 -5.09 7.89
CA GLU A 81 -6.50 -4.92 8.88
C GLU A 81 -5.96 -4.61 10.28
N GLU A 82 -4.92 -5.32 10.72
CA GLU A 82 -4.26 -5.05 12.01
C GLU A 82 -3.68 -3.63 12.06
N TRP A 83 -3.04 -3.20 10.98
CA TRP A 83 -2.48 -1.86 10.88
C TRP A 83 -3.58 -0.78 10.88
N ILE A 84 -4.69 -1.02 10.18
CA ILE A 84 -5.85 -0.11 10.19
C ILE A 84 -6.38 0.06 11.61
N ARG A 85 -6.59 -1.05 12.35
CA ARG A 85 -7.07 -1.01 13.73
C ARG A 85 -6.16 -0.19 14.63
N LYS A 86 -4.84 -0.38 14.50
CA LYS A 86 -3.84 0.42 15.23
C LYS A 86 -3.87 1.91 14.86
N ARG A 87 -4.26 2.27 13.63
CA ARG A 87 -4.39 3.68 13.22
C ARG A 87 -5.71 4.31 13.60
N GLU A 88 -6.80 3.54 13.59
CA GLU A 88 -8.09 3.98 14.10
C GLU A 88 -7.97 4.41 15.56
N ALA A 89 -7.24 3.64 16.38
CA ALA A 89 -6.94 3.99 17.76
C ALA A 89 -6.14 5.30 17.93
N ASP A 90 -5.42 5.74 16.89
CA ASP A 90 -4.61 6.96 16.90
C ASP A 90 -5.40 8.20 16.43
N LEU A 91 -6.69 8.06 16.06
CA LEU A 91 -7.47 9.17 15.51
C LEU A 91 -7.87 10.19 16.58
N LEU A 92 -7.97 11.44 16.15
CA LEU A 92 -8.36 12.62 16.91
C LEU A 92 -9.74 13.09 16.42
N PRO A 93 -10.53 13.80 17.24
CA PRO A 93 -11.87 14.26 16.89
C PRO A 93 -11.78 15.54 16.05
N CYS A 94 -11.17 15.42 14.87
CA CYS A 94 -10.94 16.50 13.93
C CYS A 94 -11.11 16.03 12.49
N SER A 95 -11.26 16.98 11.57
CA SER A 95 -11.16 16.74 10.14
C SER A 95 -9.76 16.21 9.79
N TYR A 96 -9.68 15.31 8.83
CA TYR A 96 -8.41 14.82 8.30
C TYR A 96 -8.30 15.18 6.82
N TYR A 97 -7.16 15.71 6.41
CA TYR A 97 -6.89 16.10 5.03
C TYR A 97 -6.02 15.07 4.35
N HIS A 98 -6.35 14.80 3.08
CA HIS A 98 -5.56 13.94 2.22
C HIS A 98 -4.75 14.79 1.25
N LEU A 99 -3.44 14.79 1.44
CA LEU A 99 -2.48 15.46 0.58
C LEU A 99 -1.71 14.41 -0.24
N VAL A 100 -1.41 14.70 -1.50
CA VAL A 100 -0.54 13.88 -2.34
C VAL A 100 0.63 14.71 -2.85
N PHE A 101 1.84 14.30 -2.51
CA PHE A 101 3.08 14.90 -3.02
C PHE A 101 3.63 13.98 -4.11
N THR A 102 3.67 14.46 -5.35
CA THR A 102 4.06 13.64 -6.52
C THR A 102 5.36 14.18 -7.10
N LEU A 103 6.28 13.27 -7.46
CA LEU A 103 7.49 13.62 -8.18
C LEU A 103 7.24 13.73 -9.69
N PRO A 104 7.85 14.71 -10.38
CA PRO A 104 7.83 14.78 -11.83
C PRO A 104 8.62 13.62 -12.47
N GLU A 105 8.28 13.28 -13.72
CA GLU A 105 8.84 12.13 -14.44
C GLU A 105 10.34 12.27 -14.74
N GLU A 106 10.86 13.49 -14.78
CA GLU A 106 12.29 13.82 -14.88
C GLU A 106 13.12 13.10 -13.81
N LEU A 107 12.53 12.88 -12.63
CA LEU A 107 13.19 12.19 -11.52
C LEU A 107 13.13 10.67 -11.62
N ASN A 108 12.43 10.10 -12.60
CA ASN A 108 12.27 8.65 -12.72
C ASN A 108 13.62 7.95 -12.95
N GLY A 109 14.51 8.53 -13.77
CA GLY A 109 15.86 7.99 -13.98
C GLY A 109 16.65 7.90 -12.67
N LEU A 110 16.65 8.98 -11.89
CA LEU A 110 17.28 9.00 -10.56
C LEU A 110 16.58 8.08 -9.57
N ALA A 111 15.25 7.93 -9.64
CA ALA A 111 14.51 7.03 -8.77
C ALA A 111 14.82 5.56 -9.06
N ILE A 112 15.19 5.22 -10.31
CA ILE A 112 15.65 3.87 -10.68
C ILE A 112 17.09 3.66 -10.22
N ALA A 113 17.98 4.62 -10.48
CA ALA A 113 19.39 4.52 -10.13
C ALA A 113 19.63 4.57 -8.61
N ASN A 114 18.98 5.51 -7.92
CA ASN A 114 19.18 5.83 -6.51
C ASN A 114 17.85 5.90 -5.73
N PRO A 115 17.05 4.80 -5.68
CA PRO A 115 15.70 4.80 -5.10
C PRO A 115 15.69 5.20 -3.62
N THR A 116 16.68 4.75 -2.83
CA THR A 116 16.75 5.07 -1.40
C THR A 116 16.89 6.57 -1.16
N LEU A 117 17.76 7.23 -1.92
CA LEU A 117 17.99 8.68 -1.83
C LEU A 117 16.71 9.43 -2.23
N ILE A 118 16.17 9.16 -3.43
CA ILE A 118 15.01 9.89 -3.94
C ILE A 118 13.79 9.72 -3.05
N TYR A 119 13.50 8.50 -2.59
CA TYR A 119 12.35 8.27 -1.73
C TYR A 119 12.55 8.87 -0.33
N LYS A 120 13.79 8.87 0.21
CA LYS A 120 14.10 9.54 1.48
C LYS A 120 13.89 11.05 1.35
N THR A 121 14.44 11.68 0.31
CA THR A 121 14.27 13.11 0.02
C THR A 121 12.80 13.48 -0.18
N LEU A 122 12.00 12.61 -0.83
CA LEU A 122 10.56 12.82 -0.99
C LEU A 122 9.83 12.91 0.36
N PHE A 123 10.12 11.99 1.28
CA PHE A 123 9.56 12.03 2.65
C PHE A 123 9.98 13.28 3.42
N GLU A 124 11.26 13.62 3.36
CA GLU A 124 11.83 14.76 4.09
C GLU A 124 11.28 16.09 3.57
N ALA A 125 11.28 16.29 2.25
CA ALA A 125 10.76 17.50 1.63
C ALA A 125 9.25 17.67 1.86
N ALA A 126 8.47 16.58 1.79
CA ALA A 126 7.02 16.64 2.07
C ALA A 126 6.75 17.04 3.53
N TRP A 127 7.43 16.41 4.51
CA TRP A 127 7.27 16.78 5.91
C TRP A 127 7.79 18.19 6.21
N ALA A 128 8.98 18.55 5.71
CA ALA A 128 9.54 19.88 5.91
C ALA A 128 8.65 20.98 5.32
N THR A 129 7.94 20.69 4.23
CA THR A 129 6.94 21.60 3.67
C THR A 129 5.78 21.78 4.65
N LEU A 130 5.14 20.69 5.08
CA LEU A 130 4.00 20.79 5.99
C LEU A 130 4.37 21.40 7.34
N ASN A 131 5.51 21.00 7.91
CA ASN A 131 6.00 21.52 9.18
C ASN A 131 6.24 23.03 9.12
N GLN A 132 6.80 23.55 8.01
CA GLN A 132 6.96 24.99 7.84
C GLN A 132 5.61 25.71 7.86
N PHE A 133 4.63 25.22 7.11
CA PHE A 133 3.29 25.83 7.06
C PHE A 133 2.57 25.75 8.42
N GLY A 134 2.72 24.64 9.16
CA GLY A 134 2.23 24.51 10.53
C GLY A 134 2.85 25.55 11.46
N ASN A 135 4.17 25.69 11.41
CA ASN A 135 4.90 26.65 12.23
C ASN A 135 4.48 28.10 11.93
N THR A 136 4.26 28.46 10.66
CA THR A 136 3.74 29.79 10.29
C THR A 136 2.37 30.09 10.89
N GLU A 137 1.54 29.07 11.10
CA GLU A 137 0.23 29.19 11.76
C GLU A 137 0.29 28.97 13.29
N GLY A 138 1.51 28.83 13.83
CA GLY A 138 1.80 28.67 15.25
C GLY A 138 1.45 27.29 15.82
N ILE A 139 1.42 26.24 14.99
CA ILE A 139 1.01 24.89 15.40
C ILE A 139 1.98 23.78 14.98
N GLN A 140 2.20 22.84 15.89
CA GLN A 140 2.83 21.56 15.61
C GLN A 140 1.82 20.59 14.98
N LEU A 141 2.02 20.28 13.70
CA LEU A 141 1.17 19.35 12.95
C LEU A 141 1.50 17.89 13.24
N GLY A 142 0.71 16.99 12.63
CA GLY A 142 1.03 15.57 12.51
C GLY A 142 0.80 15.06 11.10
N MET A 143 1.53 14.03 10.69
CA MET A 143 1.33 13.43 9.37
C MET A 143 1.58 11.93 9.40
N ILE A 144 0.72 11.17 8.72
CA ILE A 144 1.01 9.80 8.28
C ILE A 144 1.29 9.85 6.79
N ALA A 145 2.49 9.49 6.36
CA ALA A 145 2.87 9.47 4.95
C ALA A 145 3.12 8.04 4.46
N ILE A 146 2.57 7.70 3.30
CA ILE A 146 2.61 6.37 2.69
C ILE A 146 3.18 6.51 1.27
N LEU A 147 4.32 5.89 1.02
CA LEU A 147 4.95 5.89 -0.30
C LEU A 147 4.27 4.91 -1.27
N HIS A 148 3.91 5.43 -2.44
CA HIS A 148 3.48 4.69 -3.63
C HIS A 148 4.46 5.00 -4.75
N THR A 149 4.74 4.02 -5.60
CA THR A 149 5.73 4.15 -6.68
C THR A 149 5.15 3.84 -8.06
N TRP A 150 3.83 3.66 -8.19
CA TRP A 150 3.22 3.16 -9.42
C TRP A 150 2.04 4.01 -9.89
N GLY A 151 1.90 4.11 -11.22
CA GLY A 151 0.67 4.50 -11.90
C GLY A 151 -0.29 3.31 -12.07
N GLN A 152 -1.48 3.55 -12.62
CA GLN A 152 -2.43 2.46 -12.89
C GLN A 152 -1.86 1.43 -13.88
N ASN A 153 -1.07 1.85 -14.86
CA ASN A 153 -0.42 1.02 -15.87
C ASN A 153 0.95 0.45 -15.43
N LEU A 154 1.28 0.52 -14.13
CA LEU A 154 2.58 0.10 -13.57
C LEU A 154 3.78 0.91 -14.07
N SER A 155 3.57 2.11 -14.60
CA SER A 155 4.68 3.04 -14.80
C SER A 155 5.21 3.52 -13.45
N LEU A 156 6.51 3.84 -13.40
CA LEU A 156 7.10 4.46 -12.21
C LEU A 156 6.48 5.83 -12.00
N HIS A 157 5.86 6.01 -10.83
CA HIS A 157 5.20 7.24 -10.43
C HIS A 157 5.33 7.43 -8.92
N PRO A 158 6.48 7.89 -8.41
CA PRO A 158 6.70 8.07 -6.99
C PRO A 158 5.84 9.20 -6.42
N HIS A 159 5.02 8.90 -5.42
CA HIS A 159 4.21 9.87 -4.70
C HIS A 159 3.95 9.44 -3.26
N LEU A 160 3.71 10.42 -2.39
CA LEU A 160 3.28 10.18 -1.01
C LEU A 160 1.81 10.48 -0.86
N HIS A 161 1.07 9.54 -0.30
CA HIS A 161 -0.23 9.82 0.29
C HIS A 161 -0.03 10.22 1.74
N CYS A 162 -0.39 11.45 2.07
CA CYS A 162 -0.24 12.05 3.38
C CYS A 162 -1.62 12.29 4.01
N ILE A 163 -1.81 11.81 5.23
CA ILE A 163 -2.99 12.05 6.04
C ILE A 163 -2.59 12.97 7.19
N VAL A 164 -3.23 14.12 7.26
CA VAL A 164 -2.86 15.24 8.13
C VAL A 164 -4.09 15.65 8.96
N PRO A 165 -4.03 15.65 10.30
CA PRO A 165 -5.08 16.21 11.13
C PRO A 165 -5.30 17.69 10.81
N GLY A 166 -6.56 18.14 10.88
CA GLY A 166 -6.99 19.52 10.63
C GLY A 166 -6.69 20.49 11.77
N GLY A 167 -5.70 20.17 12.57
CA GLY A 167 -5.31 20.88 13.77
C GLY A 167 -3.96 20.40 14.25
N GLY A 168 -3.47 21.06 15.28
CA GLY A 168 -2.17 20.78 15.86
C GLY A 168 -2.07 21.34 17.27
N ILE A 169 -0.88 21.25 17.83
CA ILE A 169 -0.58 21.71 19.18
C ILE A 169 0.09 23.08 19.09
N ASP A 170 -0.43 24.06 19.80
CA ASP A 170 0.19 25.38 19.85
C ASP A 170 1.45 25.40 20.74
N HIS A 171 2.08 26.57 20.85
CA HIS A 171 3.26 26.78 21.69
C HIS A 171 2.99 26.62 23.19
N HIS A 172 1.74 26.67 23.62
CA HIS A 172 1.32 26.41 25.00
C HIS A 172 0.97 24.94 25.25
N GLY A 173 1.13 24.06 24.25
CA GLY A 173 0.78 22.65 24.38
C GLY A 173 -0.72 22.36 24.22
N LYS A 174 -1.54 23.35 23.86
CA LYS A 174 -2.99 23.19 23.72
C LYS A 174 -3.39 22.85 22.30
N TRP A 175 -4.48 22.11 22.17
CA TRP A 175 -5.02 21.74 20.86
C TRP A 175 -5.73 22.91 20.17
N LYS A 176 -5.25 23.27 18.98
CA LYS A 176 -5.87 24.27 18.11
C LYS A 176 -6.61 23.60 16.95
N LYS A 177 -7.94 23.66 16.97
CA LYS A 177 -8.80 23.25 15.85
C LYS A 177 -8.76 24.37 14.81
N LYS A 178 -8.50 24.02 13.53
CA LYS A 178 -8.67 24.84 12.32
C LYS A 178 -7.46 25.68 11.91
N VAL A 179 -6.97 25.37 10.71
CA VAL A 179 -5.93 26.14 10.03
C VAL A 179 -6.52 27.13 9.03
N ARG A 180 -7.61 26.83 8.31
CA ARG A 180 -8.21 27.85 7.42
C ARG A 180 -9.58 27.53 6.79
N THR A 181 -9.80 26.34 6.20
CA THR A 181 -11.03 26.07 5.42
C THR A 181 -11.50 24.61 5.43
N ASP A 182 -12.78 24.38 5.09
CA ASP A 182 -13.36 23.05 4.86
C ASP A 182 -12.96 22.44 3.50
N LYS A 183 -12.17 23.14 2.68
CA LYS A 183 -11.79 22.68 1.33
C LYS A 183 -10.38 22.12 1.27
N TYR A 184 -9.42 22.74 1.96
CA TYR A 184 -8.02 22.33 1.98
C TYR A 184 -7.33 22.84 3.25
N LEU A 185 -6.28 22.13 3.70
CA LEU A 185 -5.52 22.49 4.90
C LEU A 185 -4.69 23.77 4.67
N PHE A 186 -3.93 23.79 3.57
CA PHE A 186 -3.09 24.92 3.16
C PHE A 186 -3.23 25.15 1.65
N SER A 187 -2.80 26.32 1.17
CA SER A 187 -2.78 26.64 -0.26
C SER A 187 -1.93 25.64 -1.04
N VAL A 188 -2.57 24.91 -1.97
CA VAL A 188 -1.91 23.97 -2.88
C VAL A 188 -0.81 24.64 -3.69
N LYS A 189 -1.09 25.83 -4.25
CA LYS A 189 -0.10 26.57 -5.07
C LYS A 189 1.15 26.91 -4.26
N ALA A 190 0.98 27.35 -3.01
CA ALA A 190 2.10 27.68 -2.14
C ALA A 190 2.89 26.43 -1.73
N MET A 191 2.19 25.37 -1.29
CA MET A 191 2.82 24.10 -0.91
C MET A 191 3.61 23.50 -2.08
N SER A 192 3.07 23.51 -3.30
CA SER A 192 3.75 23.05 -4.51
C SER A 192 5.09 23.75 -4.74
N LYS A 193 5.13 25.09 -4.63
CA LYS A 193 6.35 25.87 -4.80
C LYS A 193 7.39 25.56 -3.73
N VAL A 194 6.97 25.52 -2.46
CA VAL A 194 7.86 25.24 -1.32
C VAL A 194 8.38 23.81 -1.36
N PHE A 195 7.53 22.85 -1.69
CA PHE A 195 7.91 21.44 -1.82
C PHE A 195 8.96 21.25 -2.90
N ARG A 196 8.75 21.83 -4.10
CA ARG A 196 9.76 21.82 -5.17
C ARG A 196 11.09 22.38 -4.70
N ALA A 197 11.08 23.57 -4.09
CA ALA A 197 12.30 24.23 -3.62
C ALA A 197 13.04 23.38 -2.57
N LYS A 198 12.34 22.83 -1.58
CA LYS A 198 12.92 21.96 -0.55
C LYS A 198 13.48 20.66 -1.12
N PHE A 199 12.77 20.04 -2.05
CA PHE A 199 13.22 18.81 -2.68
C PHE A 199 14.50 19.04 -3.49
N VAL A 200 14.51 20.07 -4.34
CA VAL A 200 15.69 20.41 -5.16
C VAL A 200 16.88 20.83 -4.30
N ALA A 201 16.66 21.62 -3.24
CA ALA A 201 17.72 21.96 -2.30
C ALA A 201 18.34 20.72 -1.62
N SER A 202 17.50 19.75 -1.25
CA SER A 202 17.97 18.49 -0.69
C SER A 202 18.75 17.65 -1.71
N LEU A 203 18.32 17.61 -2.99
CA LEU A 203 19.09 16.94 -4.04
C LEU A 203 20.49 17.54 -4.19
N ARG A 204 20.61 18.87 -4.22
CA ARG A 204 21.90 19.57 -4.30
C ARG A 204 22.80 19.24 -3.12
N THR A 205 22.24 19.20 -1.92
CA THR A 205 22.97 18.81 -0.69
C THR A 205 23.48 17.36 -0.77
N CYS A 206 22.77 16.49 -1.49
CA CYS A 206 23.20 15.11 -1.73
C CYS A 206 24.16 14.96 -2.93
N GLY A 207 24.69 16.06 -3.48
CA GLY A 207 25.65 16.03 -4.59
C GLY A 207 25.03 15.88 -5.99
N ILE A 208 23.70 15.90 -6.11
CA ILE A 208 23.02 15.90 -7.41
C ILE A 208 22.88 17.36 -7.84
N THR A 209 23.77 17.82 -8.72
CA THR A 209 23.88 19.24 -9.13
C THR A 209 23.81 19.44 -10.64
N ASP A 210 23.44 18.40 -11.41
CA ASP A 210 23.27 18.48 -12.87
C ASP A 210 22.38 19.66 -13.27
N ARG A 211 22.93 20.62 -14.02
CA ARG A 211 22.28 21.91 -14.29
C ARG A 211 21.03 21.72 -15.14
N ASP A 212 21.11 20.89 -16.17
CA ASP A 212 20.00 20.58 -17.09
C ASP A 212 18.80 19.96 -16.36
N LEU A 213 19.04 19.01 -15.46
CA LEU A 213 18.00 18.44 -14.62
C LEU A 213 17.36 19.52 -13.75
N MET A 214 18.16 20.35 -13.08
CA MET A 214 17.62 21.40 -12.20
C MET A 214 16.72 22.37 -12.96
N ASP A 215 17.15 22.80 -14.15
CA ASP A 215 16.38 23.71 -14.99
C ASP A 215 15.05 23.07 -15.43
N LYS A 216 15.06 21.78 -15.82
CA LYS A 216 13.84 21.01 -16.11
C LYS A 216 12.91 20.89 -14.89
N LEU A 217 13.45 20.72 -13.69
CA LEU A 217 12.64 20.62 -12.47
C LEU A 217 11.99 21.96 -12.09
N PHE A 218 12.66 23.09 -12.36
CA PHE A 218 12.13 24.43 -12.08
C PHE A 218 11.18 24.96 -13.16
N SER A 219 11.33 24.53 -14.42
CA SER A 219 10.41 24.88 -15.50
C SER A 219 9.05 24.19 -15.35
N LYS A 220 8.99 23.01 -14.72
CA LYS A 220 7.73 22.32 -14.43
C LYS A 220 7.01 22.86 -13.19
N ASN A 221 5.68 22.89 -13.29
CA ASN A 221 4.78 23.10 -12.16
C ASN A 221 4.60 21.77 -11.40
N TRP A 222 5.11 21.72 -10.18
CA TRP A 222 4.92 20.57 -9.29
C TRP A 222 3.49 20.59 -8.72
N VAL A 223 2.91 19.41 -8.54
CA VAL A 223 1.52 19.28 -8.08
C VAL A 223 1.49 18.62 -6.71
N VAL A 224 1.10 19.39 -5.70
CA VAL A 224 0.61 18.87 -4.42
C VAL A 224 -0.91 18.81 -4.53
N TYR A 225 -1.49 17.63 -4.60
CA TYR A 225 -2.94 17.50 -4.62
C TYR A 225 -3.47 17.56 -3.18
N ALA A 226 -4.52 18.35 -2.94
CA ALA A 226 -5.23 18.36 -1.67
C ALA A 226 -6.70 18.02 -1.89
N LYS A 227 -7.16 16.93 -1.27
CA LYS A 227 -8.58 16.59 -1.25
C LYS A 227 -9.27 17.31 -0.09
N ARG A 228 -10.57 17.57 -0.27
CA ARG A 228 -11.48 17.94 0.82
C ARG A 228 -11.31 16.96 2.00
N PRO A 229 -11.50 17.43 3.25
CA PRO A 229 -11.35 16.60 4.41
C PRO A 229 -12.26 15.37 4.32
N PHE A 230 -11.80 14.27 4.90
CA PHE A 230 -12.62 13.07 5.03
C PHE A 230 -13.88 13.40 5.81
N GLY A 231 -15.02 12.83 5.42
CA GLY A 231 -16.32 13.00 6.09
C GLY A 231 -16.41 12.34 7.47
N GLY A 232 -15.27 12.09 8.13
CA GLY A 232 -15.18 11.47 9.45
C GLY A 232 -14.07 10.41 9.56
N PRO A 233 -13.79 9.93 10.79
CA PRO A 233 -12.81 8.88 11.08
C PRO A 233 -12.96 7.62 10.21
N LYS A 234 -14.19 7.18 9.97
CA LYS A 234 -14.50 5.98 9.17
C LYS A 234 -13.95 6.08 7.73
N GLN A 235 -14.07 7.24 7.10
CA GLN A 235 -13.55 7.45 5.74
C GLN A 235 -12.01 7.53 5.72
N VAL A 236 -11.38 8.04 6.79
CA VAL A 236 -9.93 8.00 6.97
C VAL A 236 -9.45 6.55 7.02
N ILE A 237 -10.13 5.71 7.79
CA ILE A 237 -9.83 4.27 7.96
C ILE A 237 -10.00 3.51 6.65
N GLU A 238 -11.11 3.71 5.95
CA GLU A 238 -11.37 3.07 4.67
C GLU A 238 -10.32 3.48 3.63
N TYR A 239 -9.95 4.76 3.60
CA TYR A 239 -8.88 5.27 2.77
C TYR A 239 -7.54 4.62 3.14
N LEU A 240 -7.16 4.65 4.42
CA LEU A 240 -5.97 4.01 4.94
C LEU A 240 -5.88 2.53 4.53
N GLY A 241 -6.98 1.80 4.63
CA GLY A 241 -7.03 0.41 4.20
C GLY A 241 -6.82 0.21 2.71
N ARG A 242 -7.25 1.15 1.87
CA ARG A 242 -7.07 1.04 0.41
C ARG A 242 -5.64 1.28 -0.05
N TYR A 243 -4.86 2.11 0.65
CA TYR A 243 -3.56 2.58 0.17
C TYR A 243 -2.34 2.08 0.98
N THR A 244 -2.50 1.59 2.21
CA THR A 244 -1.33 1.28 3.07
C THR A 244 -0.60 0.00 2.72
N HIS A 245 -1.33 -1.02 2.28
CA HIS A 245 -0.80 -2.38 2.02
C HIS A 245 -0.98 -2.84 0.59
N LYS A 246 -1.51 -1.95 -0.27
CA LYS A 246 -1.56 -2.18 -1.70
C LYS A 246 -0.14 -2.24 -2.26
N ILE A 247 0.04 -3.04 -3.30
CA ILE A 247 1.26 -3.15 -4.09
C ILE A 247 0.93 -2.60 -5.48
N ALA A 248 1.94 -2.48 -6.34
CA ALA A 248 1.84 -2.10 -7.75
C ALA A 248 0.50 -2.48 -8.42
N ILE A 249 0.11 -3.75 -8.29
CA ILE A 249 -1.14 -4.28 -8.80
C ILE A 249 -1.76 -5.27 -7.83
N SER A 250 -3.08 -5.31 -7.82
CA SER A 250 -3.89 -6.29 -7.10
C SER A 250 -4.37 -7.37 -8.05
N ASN A 251 -4.40 -8.63 -7.61
CA ASN A 251 -4.77 -9.76 -8.48
C ASN A 251 -6.14 -9.60 -9.16
N HIS A 252 -7.13 -8.96 -8.54
CA HIS A 252 -8.44 -8.70 -9.18
C HIS A 252 -8.38 -7.84 -10.46
N ARG A 253 -7.26 -7.11 -10.66
CA ARG A 253 -7.02 -6.34 -11.88
C ARG A 253 -6.46 -7.20 -13.00
N ILE A 254 -5.80 -8.31 -12.69
CA ILE A 254 -5.30 -9.27 -13.66
C ILE A 254 -6.49 -10.10 -14.12
N LYS A 255 -6.82 -9.98 -15.40
CA LYS A 255 -8.01 -10.60 -16.00
C LYS A 255 -7.67 -11.95 -16.59
N GLU A 256 -6.52 -12.02 -17.24
CA GLU A 256 -6.09 -13.19 -17.97
C GLU A 256 -4.56 -13.28 -17.95
N VAL A 257 -4.06 -14.51 -17.84
CA VAL A 257 -2.64 -14.84 -18.04
C VAL A 257 -2.62 -16.00 -19.03
N THR A 258 -2.20 -15.72 -20.26
CA THR A 258 -2.01 -16.72 -21.30
C THR A 258 -0.58 -17.26 -21.24
N ASP A 259 -0.22 -18.17 -22.14
CA ASP A 259 1.16 -18.68 -22.21
C ASP A 259 2.19 -17.64 -22.67
N LYS A 260 1.75 -16.53 -23.28
CA LYS A 260 2.65 -15.48 -23.81
C LYS A 260 2.49 -14.14 -23.11
N GLU A 261 1.28 -13.84 -22.62
CA GLU A 261 0.91 -12.48 -22.24
C GLU A 261 0.07 -12.44 -20.97
N VAL A 262 -0.05 -11.25 -20.41
CA VAL A 262 -0.94 -10.93 -19.29
C VAL A 262 -1.80 -9.74 -19.65
N ARG A 263 -3.11 -9.87 -19.43
CA ARG A 263 -4.10 -8.82 -19.60
C ARG A 263 -4.58 -8.32 -18.25
N PHE A 264 -4.55 -7.01 -18.04
CA PHE A 264 -5.05 -6.42 -16.81
C PHE A 264 -5.79 -5.10 -17.02
N ALA A 265 -6.79 -4.87 -16.19
CA ALA A 265 -7.60 -3.67 -16.20
C ALA A 265 -6.89 -2.50 -15.50
N TYR A 266 -6.95 -1.31 -16.08
CA TYR A 266 -6.46 -0.04 -15.53
C TYR A 266 -7.51 1.06 -15.67
N ARG A 267 -7.37 2.13 -14.87
CA ARG A 267 -8.21 3.33 -15.02
C ARG A 267 -7.44 4.43 -15.72
N ASP A 268 -8.03 4.99 -16.75
CA ASP A 268 -7.50 6.13 -17.48
C ASP A 268 -8.02 7.43 -16.87
N TYR A 269 -7.24 7.99 -15.94
CA TYR A 269 -7.62 9.24 -15.27
C TYR A 269 -7.67 10.45 -16.21
N ARG A 270 -6.98 10.40 -17.36
CA ARG A 270 -7.01 11.48 -18.36
C ARG A 270 -8.34 11.49 -19.13
N LYS A 271 -9.00 10.34 -19.24
CA LYS A 271 -10.33 10.18 -19.87
C LYS A 271 -11.41 9.86 -18.83
N GLY A 272 -11.55 10.71 -17.80
CA GLY A 272 -12.66 10.60 -16.84
C GLY A 272 -12.65 9.35 -15.94
N SER A 273 -11.51 8.69 -15.75
CA SER A 273 -11.37 7.42 -15.01
C SER A 273 -12.03 6.21 -15.67
N GLU A 274 -12.17 6.23 -17.00
CA GLU A 274 -12.64 5.09 -17.80
C GLU A 274 -11.83 3.82 -17.49
N LYS A 275 -12.52 2.68 -17.37
CA LYS A 275 -11.87 1.38 -17.19
C LYS A 275 -11.45 0.84 -18.55
N LYS A 276 -10.15 0.62 -18.72
CA LYS A 276 -9.56 0.03 -19.92
C LYS A 276 -8.76 -1.21 -19.58
N GLU A 277 -8.41 -1.99 -20.58
CA GLU A 277 -7.52 -3.13 -20.44
C GLU A 277 -6.22 -2.88 -21.19
N MET A 278 -5.14 -3.45 -20.69
CA MET A 278 -3.87 -3.50 -21.41
C MET A 278 -3.28 -4.90 -21.34
N THR A 279 -2.63 -5.27 -22.42
CA THR A 279 -1.92 -6.53 -22.57
C THR A 279 -0.43 -6.24 -22.63
N LEU A 280 0.36 -7.00 -21.86
CA LEU A 280 1.82 -6.94 -21.88
C LEU A 280 2.36 -8.37 -21.98
N SER A 281 3.55 -8.52 -22.56
CA SER A 281 4.32 -9.75 -22.38
C SER A 281 4.62 -9.98 -20.89
N HIS A 282 4.82 -11.23 -20.49
CA HIS A 282 5.17 -11.54 -19.08
C HIS A 282 6.45 -10.81 -18.65
N VAL A 283 7.42 -10.69 -19.55
CA VAL A 283 8.70 -10.02 -19.30
C VAL A 283 8.50 -8.54 -19.01
N GLU A 284 7.73 -7.83 -19.85
CA GLU A 284 7.48 -6.40 -19.66
C GLU A 284 6.64 -6.14 -18.41
N PHE A 285 5.65 -7.00 -18.13
CA PHE A 285 4.86 -6.90 -16.91
C PHE A 285 5.72 -7.04 -15.65
N ILE A 286 6.63 -8.02 -15.61
CA ILE A 286 7.51 -8.22 -14.44
C ILE A 286 8.60 -7.16 -14.36
N ARG A 287 9.12 -6.66 -15.50
CA ARG A 287 10.02 -5.51 -15.52
C ARG A 287 9.36 -4.28 -14.89
N ARG A 288 8.09 -3.98 -15.25
CA ARG A 288 7.35 -2.88 -14.62
C ARG A 288 7.07 -3.15 -13.14
N PHE A 289 6.61 -4.36 -12.81
CA PHE A 289 6.34 -4.74 -11.42
C PHE A 289 7.59 -4.58 -10.52
N SER A 290 8.76 -4.95 -11.03
CA SER A 290 10.02 -4.91 -10.25
C SER A 290 10.49 -3.49 -9.92
N LEU A 291 10.05 -2.47 -10.67
CA LEU A 291 10.27 -1.04 -10.34
C LEU A 291 9.62 -0.65 -9.02
N HIS A 292 8.65 -1.42 -8.55
CA HIS A 292 7.88 -1.15 -7.33
C HIS A 292 8.32 -2.00 -6.14
N ILE A 293 9.35 -2.84 -6.32
CA ILE A 293 10.02 -3.51 -5.21
C ILE A 293 10.88 -2.48 -4.50
N LEU A 294 10.48 -2.12 -3.29
CA LEU A 294 11.18 -1.10 -2.51
C LEU A 294 12.58 -1.58 -2.09
N PRO A 295 13.54 -0.66 -1.92
CA PRO A 295 14.86 -1.01 -1.41
C PRO A 295 14.78 -1.78 -0.10
N ARG A 296 15.81 -2.59 0.16
CA ARG A 296 15.87 -3.44 1.36
C ARG A 296 15.76 -2.55 2.61
N ARG A 297 14.93 -2.98 3.58
CA ARG A 297 14.64 -2.26 4.84
C ARG A 297 14.03 -0.86 4.67
N PHE A 298 13.63 -0.44 3.47
CA PHE A 298 13.03 0.88 3.28
C PHE A 298 11.64 0.97 3.93
N VAL A 299 11.47 1.95 4.83
CA VAL A 299 10.21 2.19 5.55
C VAL A 299 9.23 2.93 4.63
N ARG A 300 8.17 2.22 4.20
CA ARG A 300 7.14 2.76 3.29
C ARG A 300 6.14 3.69 3.96
N ILE A 301 5.89 3.50 5.26
CA ILE A 301 4.90 4.26 6.01
C ILE A 301 5.63 4.95 7.16
N ARG A 302 5.56 6.27 7.20
CA ARG A 302 6.25 7.10 8.22
C ARG A 302 5.22 7.97 8.94
N HIS A 303 5.51 8.26 10.20
CA HIS A 303 4.67 9.09 11.05
C HIS A 303 5.48 10.27 11.60
N TYR A 304 4.86 11.44 11.65
CA TYR A 304 5.52 12.70 11.95
C TYR A 304 4.72 13.56 12.93
N GLY A 305 5.43 14.47 13.59
CA GLY A 305 4.86 15.45 14.50
C GLY A 305 4.02 14.81 15.61
N ILE A 306 2.81 15.29 15.82
CA ILE A 306 1.92 14.76 16.87
C ILE A 306 1.47 13.31 16.65
N LEU A 307 1.70 12.76 15.46
CA LEU A 307 1.41 11.35 15.13
C LEU A 307 2.67 10.47 15.15
N SER A 308 3.84 11.02 15.48
CA SER A 308 5.12 10.30 15.50
C SER A 308 5.15 9.17 16.54
N SER A 309 6.10 8.25 16.41
CA SER A 309 6.27 7.15 17.37
C SER A 309 6.58 7.63 18.79
N SER A 310 7.30 8.75 18.96
CA SER A 310 7.55 9.36 20.27
C SER A 310 6.26 9.90 20.89
N TRP A 311 5.40 10.53 20.10
CA TRP A 311 4.09 11.00 20.55
C TRP A 311 3.16 9.87 20.98
N LYS A 312 3.21 8.73 20.28
CA LYS A 312 2.40 7.55 20.63
C LYS A 312 2.78 6.89 21.96
N ARG A 313 3.90 7.28 22.58
CA ARG A 313 4.33 6.85 23.92
C ARG A 313 3.74 7.75 25.02
N GLY A 314 2.42 7.96 25.02
CA GLY A 314 1.68 8.66 26.08
C GLY A 314 1.14 10.03 25.68
N LYS A 315 1.89 10.86 24.94
CA LYS A 315 1.45 12.24 24.60
C LYS A 315 0.17 12.26 23.77
N LEU A 316 0.05 11.35 22.81
CA LEU A 316 -1.15 11.24 21.99
C LEU A 316 -2.36 10.77 22.82
N GLN A 317 -2.16 9.87 23.77
CA GLN A 317 -3.22 9.38 24.66
C GLN A 317 -3.70 10.49 25.60
N ASN A 318 -2.79 11.31 26.13
CA ASN A 318 -3.13 12.48 26.95
C ASN A 318 -3.94 13.49 26.14
N LEU A 319 -3.52 13.77 24.91
CA LEU A 319 -4.27 14.64 23.99
C LEU A 319 -5.67 14.08 23.69
N GLN A 320 -5.80 12.76 23.48
CA GLN A 320 -7.10 12.13 23.27
C GLN A 320 -8.01 12.24 24.50
N ALA A 321 -7.44 12.15 25.72
CA ALA A 321 -8.18 12.32 26.96
C ALA A 321 -8.67 13.77 27.13
N GLU A 322 -7.81 14.76 26.88
CA GLU A 322 -8.16 16.18 26.89
C GLU A 322 -9.28 16.50 25.89
N LEU A 323 -9.20 15.90 24.69
CA LEU A 323 -10.21 16.07 23.64
C LEU A 323 -11.46 15.19 23.83
N LYS A 324 -11.56 14.46 24.94
CA LYS A 324 -12.69 13.57 25.28
C LYS A 324 -13.07 12.64 24.13
N VAL A 325 -12.06 12.00 23.52
CA VAL A 325 -12.29 11.11 22.37
C VAL A 325 -13.04 9.86 22.80
N GLU A 326 -14.29 9.73 22.36
CA GLU A 326 -15.05 8.49 22.50
C GLU A 326 -14.49 7.41 21.57
N ARG A 327 -13.94 6.36 22.17
CA ARG A 327 -13.41 5.21 21.44
C ARG A 327 -14.53 4.21 21.18
N ARG A 328 -15.06 4.19 19.95
CA ARG A 328 -15.85 3.03 19.50
C ARG A 328 -14.89 1.91 19.13
N ALA A 329 -14.97 0.80 19.88
CA ALA A 329 -14.23 -0.41 19.53
C ALA A 329 -14.83 -1.00 18.24
N PHE A 330 -14.19 -0.76 17.09
CA PHE A 330 -14.56 -1.46 15.88
C PHE A 330 -14.07 -2.91 15.97
N VAL A 331 -15.02 -3.85 16.00
CA VAL A 331 -14.71 -5.27 15.85
C VAL A 331 -14.63 -5.56 14.35
N PRO A 332 -13.43 -5.83 13.80
CA PRO A 332 -13.31 -6.11 12.38
C PRO A 332 -14.06 -7.38 12.05
N LYS A 333 -14.97 -7.31 11.06
CA LYS A 333 -15.62 -8.49 10.47
C LYS A 333 -14.60 -9.23 9.60
N THR A 334 -13.70 -9.97 10.23
CA THR A 334 -12.75 -10.82 9.52
C THR A 334 -13.37 -12.20 9.35
N LEU A 335 -13.33 -12.74 8.13
CA LEU A 335 -13.55 -14.17 7.89
C LEU A 335 -12.26 -14.98 8.13
N PHE A 336 -11.28 -14.39 8.81
CA PHE A 336 -10.02 -15.07 9.10
C PHE A 336 -10.30 -16.22 10.05
N ARG A 337 -9.87 -17.43 9.68
CA ARG A 337 -10.19 -18.68 10.39
C ARG A 337 -11.67 -19.01 10.50
N LYS A 338 -12.56 -18.41 9.68
CA LYS A 338 -13.95 -18.87 9.60
C LYS A 338 -14.11 -19.91 8.50
N CYS A 339 -14.88 -20.95 8.78
CA CYS A 339 -15.18 -21.99 7.83
C CYS A 339 -15.97 -21.42 6.65
N ARG A 340 -15.57 -21.74 5.41
CA ARG A 340 -16.27 -21.27 4.21
C ARG A 340 -17.53 -22.07 3.89
N CYS A 341 -17.63 -23.28 4.41
CA CYS A 341 -18.77 -24.17 4.24
C CYS A 341 -19.94 -23.70 5.10
N CYS A 342 -19.83 -23.75 6.44
CA CYS A 342 -20.92 -23.37 7.33
C CYS A 342 -20.95 -21.88 7.72
N LYS A 343 -19.86 -21.13 7.54
CA LYS A 343 -19.71 -19.71 7.95
C LYS A 343 -19.81 -19.42 9.46
N GLU A 344 -20.14 -20.42 10.27
CA GLU A 344 -20.27 -20.31 11.73
C GLU A 344 -19.01 -20.78 12.44
N GLY A 345 -18.56 -22.01 12.15
CA GLY A 345 -17.40 -22.62 12.77
C GLY A 345 -16.06 -21.97 12.43
N ASN A 346 -15.07 -22.25 13.28
CA ASN A 346 -13.69 -21.82 13.13
C ASN A 346 -12.84 -22.95 12.54
N LEU A 347 -11.82 -22.54 11.79
CA LEU A 347 -10.80 -23.42 11.22
C LEU A 347 -9.72 -23.67 12.28
N VAL A 348 -9.57 -24.93 12.67
CA VAL A 348 -8.54 -25.44 13.57
C VAL A 348 -7.52 -26.21 12.74
N THR A 349 -6.25 -25.84 12.85
CA THR A 349 -5.17 -26.53 12.14
C THR A 349 -4.90 -27.88 12.81
N ILE A 350 -5.16 -28.96 12.07
CA ILE A 350 -5.00 -30.34 12.56
C ILE A 350 -3.70 -30.99 12.08
N ALA A 351 -3.10 -30.48 11.01
CA ALA A 351 -1.80 -30.96 10.54
C ALA A 351 -1.03 -29.87 9.79
N ILE A 352 0.30 -29.95 9.85
CA ILE A 352 1.25 -29.09 9.12
C ILE A 352 2.17 -30.00 8.30
N PHE A 353 2.45 -29.61 7.06
CA PHE A 353 3.30 -30.39 6.18
C PHE A 353 4.32 -29.54 5.42
N GLY A 354 5.46 -30.15 5.11
CA GLY A 354 6.56 -29.53 4.39
C GLY A 354 6.42 -29.60 2.87
N GLN A 355 7.56 -29.48 2.16
CA GLN A 355 7.58 -29.46 0.69
C GLN A 355 7.16 -30.79 0.03
N ARG A 356 7.18 -31.89 0.78
CA ARG A 356 6.81 -33.23 0.30
C ARG A 356 5.30 -33.40 0.06
N GLY A 357 4.49 -32.40 0.40
CA GLY A 357 3.04 -32.44 0.24
C GLY A 357 2.30 -32.89 1.52
N PRO A 358 0.96 -32.92 1.49
CA PRO A 358 0.15 -33.35 2.63
C PRO A 358 0.41 -34.82 2.98
N PRO A 359 0.20 -35.25 4.24
CA PRO A 359 0.30 -36.66 4.62
C PRO A 359 -0.67 -37.52 3.80
N GLN A 360 -0.30 -38.77 3.56
CA GLN A 360 -1.04 -39.70 2.70
C GLN A 360 -2.50 -39.85 3.14
N ASP A 361 -2.71 -39.92 4.45
CA ASP A 361 -4.02 -40.04 5.08
C ASP A 361 -4.95 -38.87 4.78
N PHE A 362 -4.44 -37.72 4.34
CA PHE A 362 -5.23 -36.52 4.03
C PHE A 362 -5.31 -36.19 2.54
N LEU A 363 -4.84 -37.08 1.66
CA LEU A 363 -4.92 -36.85 0.21
C LEU A 363 -6.37 -36.73 -0.28
N PHE A 364 -7.33 -37.37 0.38
CA PHE A 364 -8.76 -37.24 0.06
C PHE A 364 -9.29 -35.80 0.20
N VAL A 365 -8.64 -34.96 1.03
CA VAL A 365 -9.01 -33.54 1.23
C VAL A 365 -8.68 -32.68 0.00
N THR A 366 -7.84 -33.16 -0.92
CA THR A 366 -7.48 -32.43 -2.15
C THR A 366 -8.60 -32.37 -3.19
N GLN A 367 -9.64 -33.20 -3.06
CA GLN A 367 -10.81 -33.10 -3.92
C GLN A 367 -11.69 -31.93 -3.44
N PRO A 368 -12.04 -30.97 -4.33
CA PRO A 368 -12.95 -29.91 -3.94
C PRO A 368 -14.31 -30.56 -3.65
N LEU A 369 -14.63 -30.73 -2.37
CA LEU A 369 -15.99 -31.00 -1.95
C LEU A 369 -16.83 -29.85 -2.49
N SER A 370 -17.60 -30.17 -3.53
CA SER A 370 -18.60 -29.31 -4.13
C SER A 370 -19.41 -28.69 -3.00
N ALA A 371 -19.29 -27.37 -2.84
CA ALA A 371 -20.24 -26.63 -2.01
C ALA A 371 -21.61 -26.84 -2.65
N LYS A 372 -22.46 -27.64 -2.00
CA LYS A 372 -23.90 -27.64 -2.28
C LYS A 372 -24.47 -26.26 -2.01
#